data_AF-A0A1Q9PJ66-F1
#
_entry.id   AF-A0A1Q9PJ66-F1
#
_cell.length_a   1.000
_cell.length_b   1.000
_cell.length_c   1.000
_cell.angle_alpha   90.00
_cell.angle_beta   90.00
_cell.angle_gamma   90.00
#
_symmetry.space_group_name_H-M   'P 1'
#
loop_
_entity.id
_entity.type
_entity.pdbx_description
1 polymer ?
#
loop_
_entity_poly.entity_id
_entity_poly.type
_entity_poly.pdbx_seq_one_letter_code
_entity_poly.pdbx_strand_id
1 'polypeptide(L)'
;MNNGNEYSIDDAFLEILSNPLTNVTFSGGDLFIQAKEASMLAERVKKAGKNLWCYTGFTLEQLENSEEEDHQKLLSFIDTLVDGRFIIAEKDISLPLRGSRNQRIIHLIQEK
;
A
#
# COMPACT_ATOMS: atom_id res chain seq x y z
N MET A 1 -5.85 -14.00 -21.00
CA MET A 1 -5.37 -12.71 -20.49
C MET A 1 -4.44 -13.01 -19.33
N ASN A 2 -3.12 -12.91 -19.50
CA ASN A 2 -2.19 -12.96 -18.37
C ASN A 2 -2.15 -11.55 -17.77
N ASN A 3 -2.99 -11.31 -16.76
CA ASN A 3 -3.15 -10.00 -16.14
C ASN A 3 -2.15 -9.74 -15.00
N GLY A 4 -1.03 -10.47 -14.97
CA GLY A 4 0.02 -10.37 -13.96
C GLY A 4 1.12 -11.41 -14.20
N ASN A 5 2.25 -11.20 -13.54
CA ASN A 5 3.36 -12.16 -13.45
C ASN A 5 3.57 -12.50 -11.97
N GLU A 6 3.86 -13.76 -11.68
CA GLU A 6 4.33 -14.13 -10.34
C GLU A 6 5.78 -13.67 -10.17
N TYR A 7 6.07 -13.10 -9.00
CA TYR A 7 7.41 -12.66 -8.62
C TYR A 7 7.74 -13.22 -7.25
N SER A 8 9.01 -13.59 -7.06
CA SER A 8 9.57 -13.71 -5.72
C SER A 8 9.72 -12.31 -5.10
N ILE A 9 9.81 -12.24 -3.77
CA ILE A 9 10.05 -10.97 -3.06
C ILE A 9 11.41 -10.36 -3.48
N ASP A 10 12.40 -11.18 -3.81
CA ASP A 10 13.70 -10.73 -4.31
C ASP A 10 13.60 -10.11 -5.69
N ASP A 11 12.95 -10.78 -6.63
CA ASP A 11 12.81 -10.27 -8.00
C ASP A 11 11.97 -8.99 -8.03
N ALA A 12 10.88 -8.94 -7.26
CA ALA A 12 10.06 -7.74 -7.13
C ALA A 12 10.86 -6.57 -6.55
N PHE A 13 11.72 -6.82 -5.57
CA PHE A 13 12.56 -5.77 -4.99
C PHE A 13 13.64 -5.29 -5.95
N LEU A 14 14.29 -6.20 -6.69
CA LEU A 14 15.28 -5.83 -7.71
C LEU A 14 14.65 -4.98 -8.81
N GLU A 15 13.43 -5.33 -9.24
CA GLU A 15 12.68 -4.55 -10.22
C GLU A 15 12.37 -3.14 -9.69
N ILE A 16 11.93 -3.00 -8.43
CA ILE A 16 11.71 -1.70 -7.79
C ILE A 16 12.99 -0.85 -7.76
N LEU A 17 14.15 -1.46 -7.51
CA LEU A 17 15.43 -0.76 -7.47
C LEU A 17 16.01 -0.44 -8.85
N SER A 18 15.56 -1.12 -9.90
CA SER A 18 16.00 -0.83 -11.28
C SER A 18 15.76 0.64 -11.66
N ASN A 19 14.78 1.29 -11.02
CA ASN A 19 14.56 2.72 -11.09
C ASN A 19 14.87 3.41 -9.75
N PRO A 20 16.06 4.02 -9.60
CA PRO A 20 16.44 4.68 -8.36
C PRO A 20 15.61 5.94 -8.06
N LEU A 21 15.01 6.57 -9.08
CA LEU A 21 14.35 7.87 -8.96
C LEU A 21 12.88 7.79 -8.48
N THR A 22 12.27 6.62 -8.50
CA THR A 22 10.83 6.47 -8.22
C THR A 22 10.54 5.99 -6.80
N ASN A 23 9.49 6.55 -6.20
CA ASN A 23 8.85 6.00 -5.01
C ASN A 23 7.97 4.79 -5.37
N VAL A 24 7.44 4.10 -4.37
CA VAL A 24 6.68 2.86 -4.55
C VAL A 24 5.21 3.09 -4.18
N THR A 25 4.31 2.56 -5.00
CA THR A 25 2.89 2.48 -4.66
C THR A 25 2.46 1.02 -4.73
N PHE A 26 1.96 0.54 -3.61
CA PHE A 26 1.24 -0.72 -3.51
C PHE A 26 -0.21 -0.46 -3.90
N SER A 27 -0.59 -0.93 -5.09
CA SER A 27 -1.92 -0.75 -5.66
C SER A 27 -2.39 -2.03 -6.33
N GLY A 28 -3.66 -2.40 -6.12
CA GLY A 28 -4.25 -3.63 -6.65
C GLY A 28 -4.23 -4.80 -5.65
N GLY A 29 -5.22 -5.69 -5.76
CA GLY A 29 -5.54 -6.61 -4.66
C GLY A 29 -5.82 -5.84 -3.36
N ASP A 30 -6.07 -6.54 -2.26
CA ASP A 30 -5.91 -5.91 -0.94
C ASP A 30 -4.66 -6.53 -0.31
N LEU A 31 -3.56 -5.76 -0.24
CA LEU A 31 -2.26 -6.29 0.21
C LEU A 31 -2.32 -6.81 1.64
N PHE A 32 -3.24 -6.29 2.45
CA PHE A 32 -3.44 -6.79 3.80
C PHE A 32 -3.96 -8.24 3.82
N ILE A 33 -4.54 -8.77 2.73
CA ILE A 33 -4.85 -10.21 2.61
C ILE A 33 -3.58 -11.08 2.60
N GLN A 34 -2.44 -10.53 2.13
CA GLN A 34 -1.13 -11.19 2.10
C GLN A 34 -0.12 -10.36 2.90
N ALA A 35 -0.54 -9.88 4.08
CA ALA A 35 0.22 -8.90 4.86
C ALA A 35 1.62 -9.37 5.22
N LYS A 36 1.80 -10.68 5.45
CA LYS A 36 3.08 -11.28 5.79
C LYS A 36 4.13 -11.04 4.69
N GLU A 37 3.86 -11.48 3.48
CA GLU A 37 4.75 -11.33 2.32
C GLU A 37 4.88 -9.85 1.93
N ALA A 38 3.78 -9.10 1.97
CA ALA A 38 3.77 -7.67 1.68
C ALA A 38 4.64 -6.88 2.67
N SER A 39 4.63 -7.23 3.96
CA SER A 39 5.45 -6.58 4.98
C SER A 39 6.95 -6.80 4.74
N MET A 40 7.35 -7.97 4.24
CA MET A 40 8.74 -8.27 3.90
C MET A 40 9.22 -7.39 2.75
N LEU A 41 8.40 -7.18 1.73
CA LEU A 41 8.72 -6.29 0.63
C LEU A 41 8.74 -4.81 1.09
N ALA A 42 7.74 -4.40 1.86
CA ALA A 42 7.62 -3.04 2.39
C ALA A 42 8.84 -2.65 3.25
N GLU A 43 9.31 -3.55 4.11
CA GLU A 43 10.51 -3.34 4.91
C GLU A 43 11.73 -3.05 4.04
N ARG A 44 11.92 -3.81 2.95
CA ARG A 44 13.04 -3.60 2.02
C ARG A 44 12.92 -2.29 1.26
N VAL A 45 11.72 -1.94 0.80
CA VAL A 45 11.44 -0.64 0.16
C VAL A 45 11.81 0.51 1.10
N LYS A 46 11.41 0.44 2.37
CA LYS A 46 11.76 1.46 3.37
C LYS A 46 13.25 1.51 3.69
N LYS A 47 13.92 0.36 3.80
CA LYS A 47 15.39 0.31 3.97
C LYS A 47 16.15 0.90 2.78
N ALA A 48 15.56 0.86 1.57
CA ALA A 48 16.10 1.51 0.38
C ALA A 48 15.83 3.03 0.34
N GLY A 49 15.21 3.61 1.37
CA GLY A 49 14.95 5.05 1.46
C GLY A 49 13.82 5.55 0.56
N LYS A 50 12.99 4.64 0.02
CA LYS A 50 11.85 5.00 -0.83
C LYS A 50 10.59 5.25 0.00
N ASN A 51 9.78 6.20 -0.44
CA ASN A 51 8.44 6.44 0.13
C ASN A 51 7.48 5.36 -0.39
N LEU A 52 6.61 4.87 0.50
CA LEU A 52 5.65 3.80 0.23
C LEU A 52 4.22 4.29 0.41
N TRP A 53 3.48 4.34 -0.69
CA TRP A 53 2.03 4.53 -0.70
C TRP A 53 1.32 3.19 -0.74
N CYS A 54 0.18 3.06 -0.08
CA CYS A 54 -0.65 1.85 -0.13
C CYS A 54 -2.12 2.19 -0.30
N TYR A 55 -2.78 1.56 -1.27
CA TYR A 55 -4.22 1.61 -1.46
C TYR A 55 -4.85 0.32 -0.91
N THR A 56 -5.89 0.42 -0.11
CA THR A 56 -6.56 -0.74 0.50
C THR A 56 -8.07 -0.52 0.62
N GLY A 57 -8.83 -1.62 0.63
CA GLY A 57 -10.26 -1.60 0.94
C GLY A 57 -10.55 -1.54 2.44
N PHE A 58 -9.57 -1.81 3.29
CA PHE A 58 -9.68 -1.64 4.73
C PHE A 58 -9.59 -0.16 5.12
N THR A 59 -10.19 0.21 6.24
CA THR A 59 -9.93 1.51 6.86
C THR A 59 -8.73 1.43 7.80
N LEU A 60 -8.08 2.56 8.07
CA LEU A 60 -7.00 2.62 9.06
C LEU A 60 -7.42 2.00 10.39
N GLU A 61 -8.64 2.31 10.87
CA GLU A 61 -9.14 1.80 12.14
C GLU A 61 -9.30 0.28 12.11
N GLN A 62 -9.70 -0.31 10.97
CA GLN A 62 -9.76 -1.78 10.84
C GLN A 62 -8.36 -2.40 10.90
N LEU A 63 -7.36 -1.72 10.34
CA LEU A 63 -5.98 -2.19 10.36
C LEU A 63 -5.37 -2.04 11.75
N GLU A 64 -5.55 -0.90 12.41
CA GLU A 64 -5.06 -0.64 13.77
C GLU A 64 -5.70 -1.56 14.81
N ASN A 65 -6.97 -1.93 14.63
CA ASN A 65 -7.67 -2.89 15.52
C ASN A 65 -7.54 -4.35 15.06
N SER A 66 -6.71 -4.64 14.06
CA SER A 66 -6.52 -6.02 13.60
C SER A 66 -5.72 -6.84 14.61
N GLU A 67 -6.18 -8.07 14.87
CA GLU A 67 -5.46 -9.07 15.68
C GLU A 67 -4.28 -9.71 14.91
N GLU A 68 -4.19 -9.48 13.59
CA GLU A 68 -3.13 -10.00 12.73
C GLU A 68 -1.86 -9.14 12.89
N GLU A 69 -0.81 -9.69 13.49
CA GLU A 69 0.46 -8.97 13.71
C GLU A 69 1.08 -8.47 12.40
N ASP A 70 0.92 -9.23 11.31
CA ASP A 70 1.43 -8.87 10.00
C ASP A 70 0.73 -7.63 9.41
N HIS A 71 -0.52 -7.34 9.78
CA HIS A 71 -1.20 -6.10 9.39
C HIS A 71 -0.51 -4.89 10.02
N GLN A 72 -0.27 -4.94 11.34
CA GLN A 72 0.42 -3.88 12.07
C GLN A 72 1.82 -3.66 11.52
N LYS A 73 2.53 -4.76 11.23
CA LYS A 73 3.87 -4.73 10.67
C LYS A 73 3.88 -4.07 9.29
N LEU A 74 3.00 -4.48 8.37
CA LEU A 74 2.88 -3.83 7.07
C LEU A 74 2.52 -2.35 7.21
N LEU A 75 1.55 -2.01 8.07
CA LEU A 75 1.11 -0.64 8.33
C LEU A 75 2.26 0.25 8.80
N SER A 76 3.15 -0.27 9.64
CA SER A 76 4.31 0.45 10.17
C SER A 76 5.33 0.90 9.12
N PHE A 77 5.30 0.30 7.93
CA PHE A 77 6.19 0.65 6.82
C PHE A 77 5.54 1.60 5.81
N ILE A 78 4.24 1.85 5.88
CA ILE A 78 3.50 2.67 4.92
C ILE A 78 3.61 4.14 5.31
N ASP A 79 4.01 4.99 4.36
CA ASP A 79 4.08 6.44 4.56
C ASP A 79 2.72 7.11 4.35
N THR A 80 2.00 6.69 3.31
CA THR A 80 0.69 7.23 2.97
C THR A 80 -0.27 6.10 2.66
N LEU A 81 -1.38 6.04 3.39
CA LEU A 81 -2.46 5.08 3.21
C LEU A 81 -3.63 5.77 2.50
N VAL A 82 -4.09 5.19 1.41
CA VAL A 82 -5.38 5.52 0.80
C VAL A 82 -6.35 4.41 1.17
N ASP A 83 -7.21 4.70 2.15
CA ASP A 83 -8.03 3.71 2.82
C ASP A 83 -9.48 3.68 2.30
N GLY A 84 -10.17 2.58 2.55
CA GLY A 84 -11.59 2.41 2.23
C GLY A 84 -11.88 1.85 0.83
N ARG A 85 -12.95 1.04 0.77
CA ARG A 85 -13.44 0.44 -0.48
C ARG A 85 -13.88 1.49 -1.50
N PHE A 86 -13.68 1.19 -2.78
CA PHE A 86 -14.26 1.98 -3.86
C PHE A 86 -15.78 1.77 -3.93
N ILE A 87 -16.55 2.86 -3.82
CA ILE A 87 -18.02 2.85 -3.88
C ILE A 87 -18.47 3.58 -5.14
N ILE A 88 -19.12 2.86 -6.06
CA ILE A 88 -19.53 3.43 -7.36
C ILE A 88 -20.49 4.62 -7.21
N ALA A 89 -21.37 4.59 -6.20
CA ALA A 89 -22.30 5.68 -5.89
C ALA A 89 -21.60 6.95 -5.39
N GLU A 90 -20.38 6.82 -4.88
CA GLU A 90 -19.54 7.91 -4.41
C GLU A 90 -18.40 8.22 -5.37
N LYS A 91 -18.44 7.67 -6.60
CA LYS A 91 -17.42 7.90 -7.61
C LYS A 91 -17.33 9.39 -7.94
N ASP A 92 -16.13 9.93 -7.80
CA ASP A 92 -15.84 11.32 -8.13
C ASP A 92 -14.42 11.42 -8.71
N ILE A 93 -14.33 11.71 -10.00
CA ILE A 93 -13.07 11.76 -10.75
C ILE A 93 -12.30 13.07 -10.52
N SER A 94 -12.91 14.06 -9.86
CA SER A 94 -12.25 15.31 -9.51
C SER A 94 -11.39 15.16 -8.24
N LEU A 95 -11.55 14.07 -7.50
CA LEU A 95 -10.79 13.81 -6.29
C LEU A 95 -9.32 13.50 -6.63
N PRO A 96 -8.36 14.14 -5.96
CA PRO A 96 -6.95 13.85 -6.17
C PRO A 96 -6.63 12.46 -5.60
N LEU A 97 -5.99 11.61 -6.42
CA LEU A 97 -5.39 10.33 -5.99
C LEU A 97 -6.36 9.35 -5.31
N ARG A 98 -7.68 9.48 -5.54
CA ARG A 98 -8.70 8.53 -5.07
C ARG A 98 -9.90 8.55 -6.01
N GLY A 99 -10.66 7.45 -6.02
CA GLY A 99 -11.79 7.28 -6.96
C GLY A 99 -13.17 7.51 -6.34
N SER A 100 -13.28 7.46 -5.02
CA SER A 100 -14.55 7.47 -4.28
C SER A 100 -14.47 8.38 -3.06
N ARG A 101 -15.55 9.12 -2.76
CA ARG A 101 -15.57 10.18 -1.72
C ARG A 101 -15.29 9.65 -0.31
N ASN A 102 -15.71 8.42 0.00
CA ASN A 102 -15.43 7.74 1.27
C ASN A 102 -13.94 7.40 1.49
N GLN A 103 -13.12 7.34 0.44
CA GLN A 103 -11.71 6.95 0.58
C GLN A 103 -10.90 8.09 1.19
N ARG A 104 -10.02 7.84 2.17
CA ARG A 104 -9.24 8.91 2.81
C ARG A 104 -7.76 8.76 2.47
N ILE A 105 -7.07 9.87 2.26
CA ILE A 105 -5.60 9.89 2.16
C ILE A 105 -5.08 10.24 3.55
N ILE A 106 -4.30 9.33 4.14
CA ILE A 106 -3.80 9.43 5.50
C ILE A 106 -2.28 9.33 5.47
N HIS A 107 -1.61 10.35 5.98
CA HIS A 107 -0.15 10.35 6.15
C HIS A 107 0.17 9.75 7.52
N LEU A 108 0.82 8.59 7.54
CA LEU A 108 1.10 7.82 8.76
C LEU A 108 2.46 8.17 9.36
N ILE A 109 3.44 8.44 8.50
CA ILE A 109 4.79 8.81 8.91
C ILE A 109 4.95 10.29 8.62
N GLN A 110 5.04 11.11 9.67
CA GLN A 110 5.47 12.50 9.55
C GLN A 110 6.98 12.52 9.32
N GLU A 111 7.43 13.27 8.31
CA GLU A 111 8.85 13.49 8.05
C GLU A 111 9.56 13.94 9.34
N LYS A 112 10.71 13.33 9.64
CA LYS A 112 11.61 13.80 10.68
C LYS A 112 12.33 15.07 10.23
#